data_AF-A0A6M0RD15-F1
#
_entry.id   AF-A0A6M0RD15-F1
#
_cell.length_a   1.000
_cell.length_b   1.000
_cell.length_c   1.000
_cell.angle_alpha   90.00
_cell.angle_beta   90.00
_cell.angle_gamma   90.00
#
_symmetry.space_group_name_H-M   'P 1'
#
loop_
_entity.id
_entity.type
_entity.pdbx_description
1 polymer ?
#
loop_
_entity_poly.entity_id
_entity_poly.type
_entity_poly.pdbx_seq_one_letter_code
_entity_poly.pdbx_strand_id
1 'polypeptide(L)' 'MQNEKTKGISYCCEDHTDIAFDDFINCNETFPYLEKVTDNKKCSYCEKKALYVLKKFKNNGPSELL' A
#
# COMPACT_ATOMS: atom_id res chain seq x y z
N MET A 1 11.62 -23.37 3.27
CA MET A 1 11.81 -22.26 4.22
C MET A 1 12.03 -21.03 3.34
N GLN A 2 11.16 -20.05 3.18
CA GLN A 2 10.02 -19.54 3.94
C GLN A 2 8.87 -19.24 2.96
N ASN A 3 7.63 -19.36 3.44
CA ASN A 3 6.40 -19.26 2.64
C ASN A 3 6.23 -17.86 2.04
N GLU A 4 5.79 -17.81 0.79
CA GLU A 4 5.61 -16.65 -0.09
C GLU A 4 4.57 -15.64 0.42
N LYS A 5 4.88 -14.89 1.49
CA LYS A 5 4.03 -13.80 1.96
C LYS A 5 4.23 -12.55 1.12
N THR A 6 3.77 -12.56 -0.13
CA THR A 6 3.71 -11.33 -0.93
C THR A 6 2.58 -10.43 -0.41
N LYS A 7 2.94 -9.29 0.20
CA LYS A 7 1.98 -8.28 0.64
C LYS A 7 1.82 -7.24 -0.47
N GLY A 8 0.87 -7.49 -1.37
CA GLY A 8 0.67 -6.70 -2.57
C GLY A 8 -0.02 -5.34 -2.37
N ILE A 9 -0.77 -5.16 -1.28
CA ILE A 9 -1.52 -3.94 -0.96
C ILE A 9 -1.45 -3.67 0.55
N SER A 10 -1.15 -2.43 0.96
CA SER A 10 -1.13 -1.99 2.37
C SER A 10 -1.78 -0.62 2.53
N TYR A 11 -2.53 -0.38 3.62
CA TYR A 11 -3.20 0.90 3.87
C TYR A 11 -2.61 1.59 5.10
N CYS A 12 -2.24 2.87 5.00
CA CYS A 12 -1.64 3.62 6.10
C CYS A 12 -2.22 5.03 6.25
N CYS A 13 -2.18 5.55 7.47
CA CYS A 13 -2.40 6.97 7.75
C CYS A 13 -1.08 7.74 7.52
N GLU A 14 -1.13 9.07 7.56
CA GLU A 14 0.07 9.93 7.42
C GLU A 14 1.19 9.51 8.37
N ASP A 15 0.86 9.30 9.64
CA ASP A 15 1.79 9.01 10.74
C ASP A 15 2.55 7.69 10.58
N HIS A 16 1.96 6.72 9.87
CA HIS A 16 2.52 5.37 9.69
C HIS A 16 2.95 5.12 8.25
N THR A 17 3.16 6.17 7.47
CA THR A 17 3.59 6.04 6.08
C THR A 17 4.98 5.39 6.02
N ASP A 18 5.97 5.89 6.77
CA ASP A 18 7.32 5.33 6.82
C ASP A 18 7.34 3.86 7.24
N ILE A 19 6.61 3.50 8.30
CA ILE A 19 6.51 2.09 8.75
C ILE A 19 5.89 1.20 7.66
N ALA A 20 4.89 1.72 6.94
CA ALA A 20 4.28 1.00 5.83
C ALA A 20 5.23 0.79 4.66
N PHE A 21 6.09 1.78 4.37
CA PHE A 21 7.14 1.66 3.35
C PHE A 21 8.19 0.63 3.75
N ASP A 22 8.70 0.68 4.97
CA ASP A 22 9.70 -0.28 5.45
C ASP A 22 9.20 -1.72 5.40
N ASP A 23 7.97 -1.96 5.89
CA ASP A 23 7.33 -3.28 5.83
C ASP A 23 7.14 -3.75 4.38
N PHE A 24 6.72 -2.84 3.50
CA PHE A 24 6.51 -3.17 2.09
C PHE A 24 7.82 -3.53 1.39
N ILE A 25 8.88 -2.75 1.60
CA ILE A 25 10.20 -2.98 1.00
C ILE A 25 10.80 -4.28 1.54
N ASN A 26 10.72 -4.53 2.85
CA ASN A 26 11.21 -5.76 3.44
C ASN A 26 10.46 -7.00 2.90
N CYS A 27 9.15 -6.90 2.66
CA CYS A 27 8.35 -8.01 2.14
C CYS A 27 8.47 -8.21 0.62
N ASN A 28 8.67 -7.15 -0.16
CA ASN A 28 8.58 -7.19 -1.61
C ASN A 28 9.90 -6.90 -2.34
N GLU A 29 10.94 -6.48 -1.60
CA GLU A 29 12.25 -6.07 -2.11
C GLU A 29 12.15 -5.00 -3.21
N THR A 30 11.11 -4.15 -3.14
CA THR A 30 10.82 -3.13 -4.15
C THR A 30 10.02 -1.96 -3.57
N PHE A 31 10.08 -0.82 -4.23
CA PHE A 31 9.31 0.37 -3.85
C PHE A 31 7.83 0.23 -4.24
N PRO A 32 6.90 0.57 -3.34
CA PRO A 32 5.48 0.59 -3.64
C PRO A 32 5.10 1.82 -4.48
N TYR A 33 4.02 1.68 -5.23
CA TYR A 33 3.23 2.81 -5.71
C TYR A 33 2.36 3.33 -4.57
N LEU A 34 2.46 4.63 -4.28
CA LEU A 34 1.66 5.31 -3.27
C LEU A 34 0.50 6.05 -3.94
N GLU A 35 -0.72 5.73 -3.53
CA GLU A 35 -1.92 6.43 -4.00
C GLU A 35 -2.73 6.93 -2.80
N LYS A 36 -3.42 8.07 -2.94
CA LYS A 36 -4.36 8.53 -1.91
C LYS A 36 -5.62 7.67 -1.93
N VAL A 37 -6.12 7.30 -0.75
CA VAL A 37 -7.39 6.60 -0.60
C VAL A 37 -8.48 7.61 -0.26
N THR A 38 -9.55 7.62 -1.05
CA THR A 38 -10.76 8.41 -0.78
C THR A 38 -11.79 7.63 0.04
N ASP A 39 -11.65 6.30 0.04
CA ASP A 39 -12.56 5.36 0.68
C ASP A 39 -12.36 5.29 2.21
N ASN A 40 -13.33 4.73 2.93
CA ASN A 40 -13.33 4.68 4.40
C ASN A 40 -12.44 3.53 4.94
N LYS A 41 -11.21 3.45 4.44
CA LYS A 41 -10.22 2.46 4.87
C LYS A 41 -9.54 2.88 6.16
N LYS A 42 -9.12 1.90 6.94
CA LYS A 42 -8.36 2.09 8.18
C LYS A 42 -6.90 1.78 7.96
N CYS A 43 -6.04 2.50 8.67
CA CYS A 43 -4.62 2.24 8.75
C CYS A 43 -4.40 0.86 9.39
N SER A 44 -3.53 0.07 8.77
CA SER A 44 -3.18 -1.27 9.26
C SER A 44 -2.40 -1.27 10.58
N TYR A 45 -1.95 -0.10 11.06
CA TYR A 45 -1.08 0.03 12.25
C TYR A 45 -1.79 0.61 13.47
N CYS A 46 -2.76 1.50 13.30
CA CYS A 46 -3.39 2.21 14.41
C CYS A 46 -4.89 2.47 14.26
N GLU A 47 -5.55 1.81 13.30
CA GLU A 47 -7.00 1.87 13.05
C GLU A 47 -7.59 3.26 12.69
N LYS A 48 -6.79 4.34 12.76
CA LYS A 48 -7.13 5.67 12.22
C LYS A 48 -7.46 5.57 10.74
N LYS A 49 -8.13 6.59 10.20
CA LYS A 49 -8.41 6.66 8.75
C LYS A 49 -7.11 6.55 7.95
N ALA A 50 -7.08 5.63 6.98
CA ALA A 50 -5.99 5.54 6.02
C ALA A 50 -6.11 6.69 5.02
N LEU A 51 -4.97 7.33 4.75
CA LEU A 51 -4.84 8.37 3.74
C LEU A 51 -4.18 7.85 2.48
N TYR A 52 -3.37 6.80 2.61
CA TYR A 52 -2.61 6.22 1.52
C TYR A 52 -2.78 4.71 1.41
N VAL A 53 -2.60 4.22 0.19
CA VAL A 53 -2.48 2.81 -0.15
C VAL A 53 -1.17 2.60 -0.91
N LEU A 54 -0.42 1.60 -0.47
CA LEU A 54 0.82 1.13 -1.08
C LEU A 54 0.48 -0.09 -1.94
N LYS A 55 0.91 -0.12 -3.20
CA LYS A 55 0.62 -1.22 -4.15
C LYS A 55 1.86 -1.62 -4.93
N LYS A 56 1.95 -2.90 -5.32
CA LYS A 56 3.07 -3.40 -6.15
C LYS A 56 2.96 -3.02 -7.64
N PHE A 57 1.76 -2.69 -8.10
CA PHE A 57 1.47 -2.29 -9.48
C PHE A 57 0.56 -1.07 -9.48
N LYS A 58 0.68 -0.23 -10.52
CA LYS A 58 -0.33 0.81 -10.77
C LYS A 58 -1.64 0.10 -11.10
N ASN A 59 -2.74 0.53 -10.48
CA ASN A 59 -4.04 0.24 -11.08
C ASN A 59 -4.08 1.04 -12.38
N ASN A 60 -3.89 0.35 -13.50
CA ASN A 60 -4.43 0.85 -14.75
C ASN A 60 -5.95 0.82 -14.52
N GLY A 61 -6.56 1.99 -14.22
CA GLY A 61 -7.97 2.19 -14.54
C GLY A 61 -8.22 1.75 -15.99
N PRO A 62 -9.47 1.43 -16.37
CA PRO A 62 -9.74 0.92 -17.72
C PRO A 62 -9.00 1.82 -18.69
N SER A 63 -8.12 1.19 -19.48
CA SER A 63 -7.24 1.84 -20.44
C SER A 63 -7.96 3.07 -20.97
N GLU A 64 -7.36 4.27 -20.87
CA GLU A 64 -7.80 5.37 -21.72
C GLU A 64 -7.64 4.86 -23.15
N LEU A 65 -8.73 4.28 -23.65
CA LEU A 65 -9.09 4.12 -25.03
C LEU A 65 -9.15 5.55 -25.57
N LEU A 66 -8.02 6.07 -26.03
CA LEU A 66 -7.92 7.14 -27.00
C LEU A 66 -6.74 6.87 -27.94
#